data_AF-A0AA38R6X2-F1
#
_entry.id   AF-A0AA38R6X2-F1
#
_cell.length_a   1.000
_cell.length_b   1.000
_cell.length_c   1.000
_cell.angle_alpha   90.00
_cell.angle_beta   90.00
_cell.angle_gamma   90.00
#
_symmetry.space_group_name_H-M   'P 1'
#
loop_
_entity.id
_entity.type
_entity.pdbx_description
1 polymer ?
#
loop_
_entity_poly.entity_id
_entity_poly.type
_entity_poly.pdbx_seq_one_letter_code
_entity_poly.pdbx_strand_id
1 'polypeptide(L)'
;MSHILNALLSSTRISHDIAMRTLGCLIDENYHDLAVLHQSTWEQRTEVLTKGGYVRYREKTATFLGDLAILVENKYNDDAANILPRDEAGEGARTTLSARLKEIKGLGPMGTEIFLGSIQHFFENVAPFLDSRSKKTAIAIRFGEDVDTIFAALQKNTASMAKLEVALTRIRLEKREGEFTRDIVNS
;
A
#
# COMPACT_ATOMS: atom_id res chain seq x y z
N MET A 1 -8.25 2.32 7.08
CA MET A 1 -7.38 1.42 7.88
C MET A 1 -6.81 0.25 7.09
N SER A 2 -7.60 -0.57 6.38
CA SER A 2 -7.11 -1.74 5.63
C SER A 2 -5.89 -1.48 4.73
N HIS A 3 -5.88 -0.36 3.99
CA HIS A 3 -4.75 0.05 3.16
C HIS A 3 -3.47 0.35 3.96
N ILE A 4 -3.59 0.88 5.19
CA ILE A 4 -2.46 1.10 6.10
C ILE A 4 -1.89 -0.25 6.54
N LEU A 5 -2.77 -1.19 6.93
CA LEU A 5 -2.37 -2.54 7.33
C LEU A 5 -1.64 -3.27 6.19
N ASN A 6 -2.17 -3.19 4.97
CA ASN A 6 -1.52 -3.75 3.78
C ASN A 6 -0.11 -3.16 3.56
N ALA A 7 0.01 -1.84 3.64
CA ALA A 7 1.30 -1.16 3.50
C ALA A 7 2.30 -1.55 4.60
N LEU A 8 1.85 -1.70 5.84
CA LEU A 8 2.69 -2.12 6.98
C LEU A 8 3.23 -3.54 6.80
N LEU A 9 2.40 -4.47 6.33
CA LEU A 9 2.80 -5.86 6.11
C LEU A 9 3.70 -6.00 4.87
N SER A 10 3.37 -5.29 3.79
CA SER A 10 4.05 -5.40 2.50
C SER A 10 5.35 -4.60 2.40
N SER A 11 5.64 -3.72 3.36
CA SER A 11 6.87 -2.89 3.37
C SER A 11 8.12 -3.63 3.85
N THR A 12 7.97 -4.81 4.44
CA THR A 12 9.10 -5.58 5.00
C THR A 12 9.64 -6.61 4.00
N ARG A 13 10.78 -7.25 4.33
CA ARG A 13 11.34 -8.35 3.53
C ARG A 13 10.59 -9.65 3.81
N ILE A 14 9.35 -9.72 3.32
CA ILE A 14 8.44 -10.85 3.44
C ILE A 14 7.87 -11.20 2.05
N SER A 15 7.36 -12.42 1.87
CA SER A 15 6.67 -12.76 0.62
C SER A 15 5.31 -12.07 0.54
N HIS A 16 4.87 -11.75 -0.68
CA HIS A 16 3.56 -11.15 -0.92
C HIS A 16 2.43 -12.06 -0.40
N ASP A 17 2.53 -13.38 -0.61
CA ASP A 17 1.51 -14.34 -0.14
C ASP A 17 1.36 -14.35 1.38
N ILE A 18 2.46 -14.22 2.13
CA ILE A 18 2.40 -14.12 3.59
C ILE A 18 1.78 -12.79 4.00
N ALA A 19 2.16 -11.68 3.36
CA ALA A 19 1.58 -10.37 3.66
C ALA A 19 0.05 -10.36 3.41
N MET A 20 -0.41 -10.89 2.27
CA MET A 20 -1.83 -10.95 1.93
C MET A 20 -2.62 -11.90 2.83
N ARG A 21 -2.09 -13.09 3.13
CA ARG A 21 -2.72 -14.01 4.10
C ARG A 21 -2.86 -13.36 5.48
N THR A 22 -1.79 -12.72 5.94
CA THR A 22 -1.78 -12.03 7.24
C THR A 22 -2.76 -10.87 7.26
N LEU A 23 -2.84 -10.09 6.18
CA LEU A 23 -3.84 -9.04 6.03
C LEU A 23 -5.25 -9.61 6.20
N GLY A 24 -5.56 -10.73 5.52
CA GLY A 24 -6.83 -11.45 5.70
C GLY A 24 -7.14 -11.75 7.16
N CYS A 25 -6.20 -12.35 7.89
CA CYS A 25 -6.37 -12.64 9.31
C CYS A 25 -6.64 -11.38 10.16
N LEU A 26 -5.99 -10.24 9.88
CA LEU A 26 -6.26 -8.98 10.60
C LEU A 26 -7.65 -8.42 10.27
N ILE A 27 -8.11 -8.58 9.02
CA ILE A 27 -9.45 -8.16 8.61
C ILE A 27 -10.53 -9.03 9.25
N ASP A 28 -10.33 -10.35 9.29
CA ASP A 28 -11.26 -11.31 9.91
C ASP A 28 -11.46 -11.03 11.41
N GLU A 29 -10.41 -10.55 12.08
CA GLU A 29 -10.43 -10.12 13.49
C GLU A 29 -10.86 -8.64 13.66
N ASN A 30 -11.34 -8.01 12.57
CA ASN A 30 -11.82 -6.63 12.52
C ASN A 30 -10.81 -5.55 12.91
N TYR A 31 -9.50 -5.79 12.82
CA TYR A 31 -8.48 -4.78 13.16
C TYR A 31 -8.39 -3.61 12.16
N HIS A 32 -9.21 -3.61 11.11
CA HIS A 32 -9.43 -2.42 10.28
C HIS A 32 -10.42 -1.44 10.92
N ASP A 33 -11.20 -1.88 11.90
CA ASP A 33 -11.93 -1.01 12.81
C ASP A 33 -10.97 -0.52 13.91
N LEU A 34 -10.88 0.80 14.06
CA LEU A 34 -9.95 1.42 15.00
C LEU A 34 -10.31 1.10 16.46
N ALA A 35 -11.60 1.02 16.80
CA ALA A 35 -12.05 0.73 18.15
C ALA A 35 -11.70 -0.71 18.56
N VAL A 36 -11.86 -1.67 17.62
CA VAL A 36 -11.45 -3.07 17.84
C VAL A 36 -9.94 -3.16 17.98
N LEU A 37 -9.19 -2.48 17.10
CA LEU A 37 -7.73 -2.48 17.17
C LEU A 37 -7.23 -1.87 18.48
N HIS A 38 -7.84 -0.77 18.94
CA HIS A 38 -7.51 -0.11 20.20
C HIS A 38 -7.72 -1.01 21.42
N GLN A 39 -8.80 -1.80 21.44
CA GLN A 39 -9.11 -2.71 22.54
C GLN A 39 -8.26 -4.00 22.54
N SER A 40 -7.61 -4.32 21.42
CA SER A 40 -6.77 -5.52 21.34
C SER A 40 -5.54 -5.46 22.24
N THR A 41 -5.12 -6.59 22.80
CA THR A 41 -3.85 -6.69 23.52
C THR A 41 -2.70 -6.98 22.56
N TRP A 42 -1.46 -6.78 23.04
CA TRP A 42 -0.27 -7.11 22.26
C TRP A 42 -0.20 -8.61 21.92
N GLU A 43 -0.59 -9.48 22.86
CA GLU A 43 -0.62 -10.93 22.69
C GLU A 43 -1.63 -11.33 21.62
N GLN A 44 -2.84 -10.78 21.66
CA GLN A 44 -3.88 -11.02 20.64
C GLN A 44 -3.40 -10.62 19.26
N ARG A 45 -2.79 -9.43 19.11
CA ARG A 45 -2.23 -9.01 17.82
C ARG A 45 -1.10 -9.93 17.34
N THR A 46 -0.24 -10.38 18.26
CA THR A 46 0.86 -11.31 17.96
C THR A 46 0.34 -12.67 17.49
N GLU A 47 -0.74 -13.16 18.10
CA GLU A 47 -1.38 -14.42 17.72
C GLU A 47 -1.96 -14.34 16.30
N VAL A 48 -2.70 -13.27 15.98
CA VAL A 48 -3.28 -13.07 14.64
C VAL A 48 -2.19 -12.96 13.57
N LEU A 49 -1.10 -12.23 13.84
CA LEU A 49 0.06 -12.16 12.95
C LEU A 49 0.73 -13.54 12.76
N THR A 50 0.74 -14.37 13.80
CA THR A 50 1.25 -15.75 13.72
C THR A 50 0.37 -16.62 12.84
N LYS A 51 -0.95 -16.55 12.97
CA LYS A 51 -1.93 -17.26 12.12
C LYS A 51 -1.71 -16.96 10.63
N GLY A 52 -1.37 -15.71 10.29
CA GLY A 52 -1.04 -15.29 8.93
C GLY A 52 0.31 -15.81 8.38
N GLY A 53 1.18 -16.33 9.25
CA GLY A 53 2.54 -16.74 8.91
C GLY A 53 3.57 -15.62 9.04
N TYR A 54 3.21 -14.46 9.61
CA TYR A 54 4.09 -13.29 9.79
C TYR A 54 5.07 -13.45 10.98
N VAL A 55 5.49 -14.69 11.26
CA VAL A 55 6.19 -15.10 12.49
C VAL A 55 7.46 -14.31 12.73
N ARG A 56 8.23 -13.99 11.68
CA ARG A 56 9.52 -13.29 11.79
C ARG A 56 9.40 -11.89 12.39
N TYR A 57 8.28 -11.20 12.14
CA TYR A 57 8.11 -9.79 12.48
C TYR A 57 6.91 -9.53 13.41
N ARG A 58 6.20 -10.59 13.82
CA ARG A 58 4.93 -10.53 14.57
C ARG A 58 4.98 -9.61 15.79
N GLU A 59 6.02 -9.72 16.62
CA GLU A 59 6.11 -8.99 17.89
C GLU A 59 6.26 -7.49 17.66
N LYS A 60 7.18 -7.13 16.76
CA LYS A 60 7.40 -5.74 16.35
C LYS A 60 6.17 -5.14 15.67
N THR A 61 5.52 -5.90 14.79
CA THR A 61 4.31 -5.45 14.09
C THR A 61 3.12 -5.34 15.04
N ALA A 62 2.99 -6.22 16.03
CA ALA A 62 1.97 -6.10 17.08
C ALA A 62 2.14 -4.81 17.89
N THR A 63 3.38 -4.39 18.19
CA THR A 63 3.65 -3.08 18.78
C THR A 63 3.24 -1.94 17.84
N PHE A 64 3.62 -2.00 16.56
CA PHE A 64 3.26 -0.97 15.57
C PHE A 64 1.76 -0.81 15.38
N LEU A 65 1.00 -1.90 15.43
CA LEU A 65 -0.46 -1.87 15.35
C LEU A 65 -1.10 -1.16 16.56
N GLY A 66 -0.57 -1.38 17.77
CA GLY A 66 -1.01 -0.63 18.96
C GLY A 66 -0.63 0.85 18.88
N ASP A 67 0.61 1.14 18.46
CA ASP A 67 1.08 2.51 18.25
C ASP A 67 0.26 3.25 17.17
N LEU A 68 -0.19 2.55 16.13
CA LEU A 68 -1.07 3.10 15.09
C LEU A 68 -2.41 3.52 15.69
N ALA A 69 -3.02 2.70 16.54
CA ALA A 69 -4.29 3.05 17.18
C ALA A 69 -4.15 4.33 18.02
N ILE A 70 -3.13 4.39 18.86
CA ILE A 70 -2.80 5.55 19.71
C ILE A 70 -2.52 6.79 18.86
N LEU A 71 -1.81 6.66 17.74
CA LEU A 71 -1.52 7.79 16.84
C LEU A 71 -2.81 8.36 16.23
N VAL A 72 -3.71 7.50 15.75
CA VAL A 72 -4.95 7.95 15.12
C VAL A 72 -5.87 8.61 16.14
N GLU A 73 -6.01 8.03 17.33
CA GLU A 73 -6.77 8.62 18.44
C GLU A 73 -6.25 10.02 18.78
N ASN A 74 -4.95 10.16 19.07
CA ASN A 74 -4.40 11.40 19.60
C ASN A 74 -4.21 12.52 18.56
N LYS A 75 -3.85 12.18 17.32
CA LYS A 75 -3.48 13.17 16.30
C LYS A 75 -4.54 13.37 15.22
N TYR A 76 -5.34 12.35 14.96
CA TYR A 76 -6.28 12.33 13.85
C TYR A 76 -7.75 12.24 14.32
N ASN A 77 -8.01 12.60 15.59
CA ASN A 77 -9.34 12.67 16.20
C ASN A 77 -10.12 11.36 16.07
N ASP A 78 -9.45 10.23 16.32
CA ASP A 78 -10.03 8.88 16.26
C ASP A 78 -10.59 8.50 14.86
N ASP A 79 -10.19 9.23 13.81
CA ASP A 79 -10.59 8.96 12.43
C ASP A 79 -9.38 8.92 11.50
N ALA A 80 -9.04 7.71 11.05
CA ALA A 80 -7.93 7.47 10.13
C ALA A 80 -8.10 8.17 8.78
N ALA A 81 -9.32 8.57 8.38
CA ALA A 81 -9.54 9.36 7.18
C ALA A 81 -8.90 10.76 7.26
N ASN A 82 -8.67 11.29 8.47
CA ASN A 82 -8.01 12.58 8.67
C ASN A 82 -6.50 12.56 8.36
N ILE A 83 -5.92 11.37 8.13
CA ILE A 83 -4.57 11.24 7.57
C ILE A 83 -4.55 11.78 6.12
N LEU A 84 -5.66 11.67 5.38
CA LEU A 84 -5.75 12.12 4.00
C LEU A 84 -5.75 13.68 3.92
N PRO A 85 -4.93 14.29 3.05
CA PRO A 85 -4.89 15.75 2.90
C PRO A 85 -6.06 16.24 2.02
N ARG A 86 -7.06 16.87 2.63
CA ARG A 86 -8.31 17.23 1.92
C ARG A 86 -8.20 18.43 0.97
N ASP A 87 -7.24 19.33 1.23
CA ASP A 87 -7.13 20.62 0.52
C ASP A 87 -6.02 20.66 -0.55
N GLU A 88 -5.43 19.50 -0.85
CA GLU A 88 -4.33 19.38 -1.80
C GLU A 88 -4.62 18.33 -2.87
N ALA A 89 -3.97 18.43 -4.02
CA ALA A 89 -4.05 17.44 -5.10
C ALA A 89 -2.69 17.26 -5.78
N GLY A 90 -2.56 16.17 -6.54
CA GLY A 90 -1.34 15.79 -7.25
C GLY A 90 -0.14 15.68 -6.31
N GLU A 91 0.95 16.35 -6.67
CA GLU A 91 2.21 16.25 -5.93
C GLU A 91 2.14 16.80 -4.51
N GLY A 92 1.33 17.84 -4.28
CA GLY A 92 1.08 18.39 -2.95
C GLY A 92 0.46 17.33 -2.04
N ALA A 93 -0.67 16.75 -2.48
CA ALA A 93 -1.36 15.70 -1.73
C ALA A 93 -0.44 14.49 -1.45
N ARG A 94 0.34 14.06 -2.44
CA ARG A 94 1.30 12.96 -2.26
C ARG A 94 2.39 13.31 -1.25
N THR A 95 2.92 14.53 -1.28
CA THR A 95 3.95 14.99 -0.35
C THR A 95 3.42 15.01 1.09
N THR A 96 2.26 15.63 1.31
CA THR A 96 1.65 15.74 2.64
C THR A 96 1.24 14.36 3.17
N LEU A 97 0.59 13.54 2.34
CA LEU A 97 0.22 12.19 2.74
C LEU A 97 1.45 11.33 3.03
N SER A 98 2.52 11.46 2.24
CA SER A 98 3.78 10.77 2.48
C SER A 98 4.41 11.15 3.82
N ALA A 99 4.37 12.42 4.19
CA ALA A 99 4.87 12.90 5.48
C ALA A 99 4.06 12.29 6.64
N ARG A 100 2.72 12.36 6.56
CA ARG A 100 1.82 11.81 7.59
C ARG A 100 1.95 10.30 7.73
N LEU A 101 2.05 9.56 6.62
CA LEU A 101 2.22 8.10 6.65
C LEU A 101 3.54 7.68 7.30
N LYS A 102 4.62 8.46 7.15
CA LYS A 102 5.91 8.18 7.78
C LYS A 102 5.91 8.34 9.30
N GLU A 103 4.89 8.96 9.88
CA GLU A 103 4.69 9.02 11.32
C GLU A 103 4.19 7.68 11.88
N ILE A 104 3.55 6.86 11.05
CA ILE A 104 3.13 5.52 11.42
C ILE A 104 4.38 4.63 11.48
N LYS A 105 4.69 4.12 12.67
CA LYS A 105 5.84 3.24 12.85
C LYS A 105 5.73 2.00 11.95
N GLY A 106 6.81 1.71 11.22
CA GLY A 106 6.85 0.62 10.24
C GLY A 106 6.53 1.04 8.81
N LEU A 107 6.02 2.25 8.57
CA LEU A 107 5.87 2.82 7.22
C LEU A 107 7.08 3.68 6.85
N GLY A 108 8.04 3.06 6.18
CA GLY A 108 9.11 3.77 5.46
C GLY A 108 8.69 4.16 4.04
N PRO A 109 9.62 4.71 3.23
CA PRO A 109 9.35 5.14 1.85
C PRO A 109 8.62 4.10 1.00
N MET A 110 9.01 2.82 1.11
CA MET A 110 8.35 1.72 0.39
C MET A 110 6.89 1.53 0.80
N GLY A 111 6.58 1.57 2.10
CA GLY A 111 5.21 1.44 2.59
C GLY A 111 4.34 2.63 2.17
N THR A 112 4.94 3.82 2.13
CA THR A 112 4.27 5.02 1.61
C THR A 112 3.88 4.88 0.14
N GLU A 113 4.79 4.42 -0.72
CA GLU A 113 4.46 4.19 -2.14
C GLU A 113 3.35 3.15 -2.30
N ILE A 114 3.42 2.02 -1.58
CA ILE A 114 2.37 0.98 -1.60
C ILE A 114 1.01 1.57 -1.19
N PHE A 115 0.98 2.40 -0.14
CA PHE A 115 -0.25 3.03 0.30
C PHE A 115 -0.83 3.96 -0.77
N LEU A 116 -0.02 4.89 -1.29
CA LEU A 116 -0.41 5.85 -2.33
C LEU A 116 -1.00 5.14 -3.54
N GLY A 117 -0.33 4.09 -3.99
CA GLY A 117 -0.80 3.29 -5.11
C GLY A 117 -2.13 2.60 -4.85
N SER A 118 -2.30 2.04 -3.66
CA SER A 118 -3.52 1.32 -3.29
C SER A 118 -4.73 2.23 -3.06
N ILE A 119 -4.53 3.50 -2.69
CA ILE A 119 -5.61 4.41 -2.29
C ILE A 119 -6.09 5.31 -3.43
N GLN A 120 -5.32 5.49 -4.51
CA GLN A 120 -5.62 6.47 -5.56
C GLN A 120 -6.96 6.26 -6.27
N HIS A 121 -7.54 5.05 -6.22
CA HIS A 121 -8.90 4.78 -6.70
C HIS A 121 -9.99 5.37 -5.78
N PHE A 122 -9.76 5.37 -4.47
CA PHE A 122 -10.71 5.87 -3.47
C PHE A 122 -10.46 7.33 -3.09
N PHE A 123 -9.23 7.79 -3.27
CA PHE A 123 -8.78 9.14 -2.97
C PHE A 123 -8.06 9.70 -4.18
N GLU A 124 -8.82 10.22 -5.14
CA GLU A 124 -8.32 10.62 -6.45
C GLU A 124 -7.31 11.78 -6.40
N ASN A 125 -7.29 12.55 -5.30
CA ASN A 125 -6.36 13.66 -5.11
C ASN A 125 -4.88 13.25 -5.20
N VAL A 126 -4.52 11.99 -4.96
CA VAL A 126 -3.12 11.53 -5.12
C VAL A 126 -2.81 11.02 -6.53
N ALA A 127 -3.83 10.85 -7.37
CA ALA A 127 -3.67 10.36 -8.73
C ALA A 127 -3.10 11.44 -9.67
N PRO A 128 -2.44 11.03 -10.76
CA PRO A 128 -1.95 9.66 -10.98
C PRO A 128 -0.75 9.35 -10.09
N PHE A 129 -0.63 8.10 -9.65
CA PHE A 129 0.54 7.61 -8.95
C PHE A 129 0.98 6.25 -9.49
N LEU A 130 2.29 6.05 -9.58
CA LEU A 130 2.91 4.78 -9.90
C LEU A 130 4.15 4.59 -9.03
N ASP A 131 4.17 3.55 -8.19
CA ASP A 131 5.31 3.30 -7.32
C ASP A 131 6.62 3.08 -8.11
N SER A 132 7.75 3.31 -7.45
CA SER A 132 9.07 3.28 -8.08
C SER A 132 9.41 1.90 -8.69
N ARG A 133 8.89 0.80 -8.13
CA ARG A 133 9.13 -0.55 -8.64
C ARG A 133 8.21 -0.85 -9.83
N SER A 134 6.94 -0.45 -9.76
CA SER A 134 5.99 -0.59 -10.87
C SER A 134 6.40 0.28 -12.06
N LYS A 135 6.93 1.48 -11.83
CA LYS A 135 7.56 2.31 -12.88
C LYS A 135 8.73 1.59 -13.56
N LYS A 136 9.63 0.97 -12.78
CA LYS A 136 10.73 0.16 -13.34
C LYS A 136 10.22 -1.01 -14.17
N THR A 137 9.16 -1.68 -13.72
CA THR A 137 8.52 -2.76 -14.48
C THR A 137 7.89 -2.24 -15.77
N ALA A 138 7.18 -1.11 -15.74
CA ALA A 138 6.59 -0.48 -16.93
C ALA A 138 7.66 -0.14 -17.98
N ILE A 139 8.81 0.39 -17.54
CA ILE A 139 9.98 0.63 -18.40
C ILE A 139 10.53 -0.69 -18.96
N ALA A 140 10.72 -1.69 -18.11
CA ALA A 140 11.28 -2.98 -18.52
C ALA A 140 10.43 -3.68 -19.59
N ILE A 141 9.10 -3.56 -19.51
CA ILE A 141 8.16 -4.11 -20.50
C ILE A 141 7.82 -3.15 -21.64
N ARG A 142 8.50 -2.00 -21.74
CA ARG A 142 8.29 -0.97 -22.77
C ARG A 142 6.86 -0.39 -22.82
N PHE A 143 6.16 -0.40 -21.69
CA PHE A 143 4.82 0.19 -21.56
C PHE A 143 4.86 1.72 -21.53
N GLY A 144 5.94 2.30 -20.98
CA GLY A 144 6.15 3.74 -20.87
C GLY A 144 6.82 4.11 -19.54
N GLU A 145 7.38 5.33 -19.49
CA GLU A 145 8.04 5.85 -18.28
C GLU A 145 7.38 7.09 -17.67
N ASP A 146 6.59 7.81 -18.48
CA ASP A 146 5.92 9.03 -18.05
C ASP A 146 4.53 8.72 -17.49
N VAL A 147 4.34 9.03 -16.21
CA VAL A 147 3.13 8.67 -15.46
C VAL A 147 1.91 9.45 -15.97
N ASP A 148 2.09 10.71 -16.32
CA ASP A 148 1.00 11.55 -16.84
C ASP A 148 0.55 11.09 -18.24
N THR A 149 1.48 10.69 -19.10
CA THR A 149 1.20 10.10 -20.42
C THR A 149 0.45 8.77 -20.28
N ILE A 150 0.91 7.88 -19.38
CA ILE A 150 0.21 6.63 -19.08
C ILE A 150 -1.22 6.93 -18.61
N PHE A 151 -1.38 7.88 -17.69
CA PHE A 151 -2.69 8.23 -17.14
C PHE A 151 -3.62 8.85 -18.19
N ALA A 152 -3.08 9.68 -19.09
CA ALA A 152 -3.82 10.24 -20.22
C ALA A 152 -4.30 9.13 -21.17
N ALA A 153 -3.46 8.13 -21.46
CA ALA A 153 -3.85 6.96 -22.28
C ALA A 153 -4.95 6.12 -21.62
N LEU A 154 -4.97 6.08 -20.27
CA LEU A 154 -6.06 5.50 -19.48
C LEU A 154 -7.27 6.44 -19.31
N GLN A 155 -7.38 7.50 -20.13
CA GLN A 155 -8.46 8.48 -20.08
C GLN A 155 -8.63 9.14 -18.71
N LYS A 156 -7.53 9.31 -17.97
CA LYS A 156 -7.50 9.85 -16.60
C LYS A 156 -8.37 9.06 -15.62
N ASN A 157 -8.54 7.76 -15.84
CA ASN A 157 -9.34 6.90 -14.99
C ASN A 157 -8.51 6.34 -13.82
N THR A 158 -8.81 6.79 -12.60
CA THR A 158 -8.11 6.41 -11.36
C THR A 158 -8.21 4.92 -11.05
N ALA A 159 -9.36 4.29 -11.32
CA ALA A 159 -9.56 2.85 -11.16
C ALA A 159 -8.65 2.04 -12.10
N SER A 160 -8.47 2.50 -13.33
CA SER A 160 -7.61 1.87 -14.33
C SER A 160 -6.14 2.03 -13.96
N MET A 161 -5.77 3.20 -13.39
CA MET A 161 -4.42 3.43 -12.88
C MET A 161 -4.08 2.48 -11.72
N ALA A 162 -4.99 2.32 -10.76
CA ALA A 162 -4.82 1.37 -9.66
C ALA A 162 -4.72 -0.09 -10.16
N LYS A 163 -5.53 -0.47 -11.16
CA LYS A 163 -5.44 -1.80 -11.80
C LYS A 163 -4.10 -2.01 -12.50
N LEU A 164 -3.57 -0.99 -13.17
CA LEU A 164 -2.27 -1.04 -13.83
C LEU A 164 -1.15 -1.28 -12.82
N GLU A 165 -1.16 -0.58 -11.69
CA GLU A 165 -0.15 -0.75 -10.64
C GLU A 165 -0.16 -2.16 -10.03
N VAL A 166 -1.36 -2.71 -9.78
CA VAL A 166 -1.52 -4.12 -9.35
C VAL A 166 -0.96 -5.08 -10.41
N ALA A 167 -1.25 -4.85 -11.69
CA ALA A 167 -0.76 -5.68 -12.78
C ALA A 167 0.78 -5.64 -12.89
N LEU A 168 1.38 -4.46 -12.85
CA LEU A 168 2.84 -4.29 -12.88
C LEU A 168 3.52 -4.93 -11.67
N THR A 169 2.92 -4.78 -10.48
CA THR A 169 3.40 -5.49 -9.27
C THR A 169 3.36 -7.00 -9.45
N ARG A 170 2.27 -7.55 -10.01
CA ARG A 170 2.14 -8.99 -10.27
C ARG A 170 3.17 -9.49 -11.27
N ILE A 171 3.36 -8.80 -12.40
CA ILE A 171 4.38 -9.13 -13.41
C ILE A 171 5.76 -9.25 -12.75
N ARG A 172 6.11 -8.26 -11.91
CA ARG A 172 7.39 -8.22 -11.19
C ARG A 172 7.55 -9.36 -10.19
N LEU A 173 6.51 -9.68 -9.43
CA LEU A 173 6.55 -10.74 -8.41
C LEU A 173 6.62 -12.13 -9.05
N GLU A 174 5.94 -12.33 -10.18
CA GLU A 174 5.95 -13.58 -10.94
C GLU A 174 7.17 -13.69 -11.88
N LYS A 175 8.01 -12.64 -11.97
CA LYS A 175 9.18 -12.55 -12.87
C LYS A 175 8.82 -12.73 -14.35
N ARG A 176 7.68 -12.17 -14.75
CA ARG A 176 7.07 -12.33 -16.09
C ARG A 176 7.36 -11.17 -17.03
N GLU A 177 8.28 -10.26 -16.69
CA GLU A 177 8.65 -9.14 -17.57
C GLU A 177 9.07 -9.61 -18.98
N GLY A 178 9.69 -10.79 -19.07
CA GLY A 178 10.09 -11.42 -20.32
C GLY A 178 8.94 -11.79 -21.27
N GLU A 179 7.72 -11.97 -20.76
CA GLU A 179 6.54 -12.30 -21.58
C GLU A 179 6.03 -11.08 -22.35
N PHE A 180 6.20 -9.88 -21.78
CA PHE A 180 5.67 -8.64 -22.35
C PHE A 180 6.69 -7.90 -23.23
N THR A 181 7.91 -8.41 -23.33
CA THR A 181 9.01 -7.80 -24.10
C THR A 181 9.24 -8.45 -25.46
N ARG A 182 8.55 -9.56 -25.78
CA ARG A 182 8.92 -10.46 -26.89
C ARG A 182 8.24 -10.24 -28.25
N ASP A 183 7.34 -9.27 -28.40
CA ASP A 183 6.59 -9.11 -29.66
C ASP A 183 6.98 -7.86 -30.47
N ILE A 184 8.25 -7.71 -30.87
CA ILE A 184 8.61 -7.00 -32.12
C ILE A 184 9.91 -7.62 -32.68
N VAL A 185 9.86 -8.86 -33.14
CA VAL A 185 10.73 -9.36 -34.21
C VAL A 185 9.86 -10.21 -35.13
N ASN A 186 9.71 -9.76 -36.38
CA ASN A 186 8.95 -10.32 -37.51
C ASN A 186 7.48 -9.86 -37.65
N SER A 187 7.31 -8.67 -38.21
CA SER A 187 6.32 -8.40 -39.26
C SER A 187 6.87 -7.34 -40.20
#